data_AF-A0A3N7FAC1-F1
#
_entry.id   AF-A0A3N7FAC1-F1
#
_cell.length_a   1.000
_cell.length_b   1.000
_cell.length_c   1.000
_cell.angle_alpha   90.00
_cell.angle_beta   90.00
_cell.angle_gamma   90.00
#
_symmetry.space_group_name_H-M   'P 1'
#
loop_
_entity.id
_entity.type
_entity.pdbx_description
1 polymer ?
#
loop_
_entity_poly.entity_id
_entity_poly.type
_entity_poly.pdbx_seq_one_letter_code
_entity_poly.pdbx_strand_id
1 'polypeptide(L)'
;MMVTKYMKIVSLVDDTYDAYASFEEIQHFTNAIERCSMNAIDQLPADYMKVLYRALLNLFNETENDMGKQGRSYASYYLKEEFKELVRGYHAEAEWADKCHVPTFDEYVRNGLTTSAYGVVMAASFLGMEEVAGGEEYEWLKSNPKIIKAGNMIGRLMNDLASHEDEQKRGDCASGVECYMKQYDVSEKKAIEEIQKMDVNVWKDINEDCMRPTNAPMLLLQHFVNLVRVTDVIYENDDDSYTIPLGLKDYVALLYIEQLPLYE
;
A
#
# COMPACT_ATOMS: atom_id res chain seq x y z
N MET A 1 -13.93 2.45 9.78
CA MET A 1 -14.56 1.32 9.06
C MET A 1 -14.18 1.29 7.58
N MET A 2 -14.19 2.43 6.85
CA MET A 2 -13.85 2.46 5.42
C MET A 2 -12.40 2.04 5.12
N VAL A 3 -11.41 2.55 5.87
CA VAL A 3 -10.00 2.14 5.71
C VAL A 3 -9.83 0.63 5.73
N THR A 4 -10.43 -0.06 6.70
CA THR A 4 -10.37 -1.52 6.81
C THR A 4 -11.00 -2.24 5.62
N LYS A 5 -12.11 -1.71 5.07
CA LYS A 5 -12.73 -2.28 3.86
C LYS A 5 -11.81 -2.15 2.65
N TYR A 6 -11.17 -1.00 2.48
CA TYR A 6 -10.19 -0.76 1.41
C TYR A 6 -8.95 -1.63 1.58
N MET A 7 -8.37 -1.71 2.78
CA MET A 7 -7.22 -2.59 3.07
C MET A 7 -7.49 -4.04 2.69
N LYS A 8 -8.68 -4.56 3.02
CA LYS A 8 -9.06 -5.93 2.63
C LYS A 8 -9.12 -6.12 1.11
N ILE A 9 -9.66 -5.14 0.39
CA ILE A 9 -9.74 -5.22 -1.07
C ILE A 9 -8.37 -5.03 -1.71
N VAL A 10 -7.53 -4.14 -1.18
CA VAL A 10 -6.13 -3.99 -1.60
C VAL A 10 -5.40 -5.33 -1.45
N SER A 11 -5.45 -5.95 -0.27
CA SER A 11 -4.79 -7.25 -0.01
C SER A 11 -5.29 -8.35 -0.96
N LEU A 12 -6.59 -8.44 -1.21
CA LEU A 12 -7.12 -9.43 -2.16
C LEU A 12 -6.68 -9.17 -3.60
N VAL A 13 -6.53 -7.89 -3.99
CA VAL A 13 -6.01 -7.52 -5.31
C VAL A 13 -4.52 -7.84 -5.37
N ASP A 14 -3.74 -7.48 -4.35
CA ASP A 14 -2.32 -7.80 -4.22
C ASP A 14 -2.06 -9.30 -4.39
N ASP A 15 -2.70 -10.15 -3.58
CA ASP A 15 -2.63 -11.62 -3.68
C ASP A 15 -3.00 -12.14 -5.08
N THR A 16 -3.96 -11.47 -5.74
CA THR A 16 -4.39 -11.83 -7.09
C THR A 16 -3.27 -11.56 -8.11
N TYR A 17 -2.55 -10.46 -7.99
CA TYR A 17 -1.46 -10.09 -8.91
C TYR A 17 -0.16 -10.82 -8.61
N ASP A 18 0.16 -11.02 -7.33
CA ASP A 18 1.42 -11.59 -6.88
C ASP A 18 1.45 -13.12 -7.04
N ALA A 19 0.37 -13.81 -6.66
CA ALA A 19 0.45 -15.25 -6.41
C ALA A 19 -0.61 -16.11 -7.10
N TYR A 20 -1.66 -15.53 -7.72
CA TYR A 20 -2.82 -16.30 -8.17
C TYR A 20 -3.13 -16.19 -9.66
N ALA A 21 -3.25 -14.98 -10.20
CA ALA A 21 -3.68 -14.79 -11.58
C ALA A 21 -2.54 -15.02 -12.58
N SER A 22 -2.87 -15.50 -13.77
CA SER A 22 -1.91 -15.45 -14.88
C SER A 22 -1.73 -14.01 -15.37
N PHE A 23 -0.60 -13.72 -16.03
CA PHE A 23 -0.37 -12.39 -16.58
C PHE A 23 -1.45 -11.94 -17.59
N GLU A 24 -1.99 -12.87 -18.41
CA GLU A 24 -3.12 -12.59 -19.30
C GLU A 24 -4.38 -12.20 -18.50
N GLU A 25 -4.69 -12.91 -17.42
CA GLU A 25 -5.82 -12.58 -16.56
C GLU A 25 -5.63 -11.21 -15.88
N ILE A 26 -4.41 -10.90 -15.42
CA ILE A 26 -4.03 -9.61 -14.84
C ILE A 26 -4.28 -8.47 -15.85
N GLN A 27 -3.91 -8.64 -17.12
CA GLN A 27 -4.19 -7.64 -18.16
C GLN A 27 -5.69 -7.36 -18.29
N HIS A 28 -6.53 -8.39 -18.29
CA HIS A 28 -7.99 -8.22 -18.32
C HIS A 28 -8.52 -7.51 -17.07
N PHE A 29 -7.99 -7.86 -15.89
CA PHE A 29 -8.42 -7.31 -14.62
C PHE A 29 -8.01 -5.85 -14.44
N THR A 30 -6.76 -5.48 -14.75
CA THR A 30 -6.29 -4.09 -14.79
C THR A 30 -7.17 -3.24 -15.70
N ASN A 31 -7.44 -3.72 -16.92
CA ASN A 31 -8.30 -3.01 -17.87
C ASN A 31 -9.75 -2.82 -17.38
N ALA A 32 -10.28 -3.79 -16.62
CA ALA A 32 -11.61 -3.66 -16.01
C ALA A 32 -11.62 -2.59 -14.92
N ILE A 33 -10.62 -2.58 -14.04
CA ILE A 33 -10.48 -1.59 -12.96
C ILE A 33 -10.30 -0.17 -13.52
N GLU A 34 -9.51 -0.01 -14.58
CA GLU A 34 -9.36 1.27 -15.30
C GLU A 34 -10.71 1.84 -15.76
N ARG A 35 -11.55 0.97 -16.35
CA ARG A 35 -12.88 1.34 -16.84
C ARG A 35 -13.87 1.60 -15.71
N CYS A 36 -13.70 0.94 -14.56
CA CYS A 36 -14.55 1.06 -13.37
C CYS A 36 -16.06 0.96 -13.71
N SER A 37 -16.42 -0.01 -14.55
CA SER A 37 -17.79 -0.22 -15.05
C SER A 37 -18.29 -1.63 -14.77
N MET A 38 -19.57 -1.75 -14.41
CA MET A 38 -20.26 -3.05 -14.26
C MET A 38 -20.24 -3.88 -15.55
N ASN A 39 -20.22 -3.23 -16.72
CA ASN A 39 -20.18 -3.91 -18.02
C ASN A 39 -18.86 -4.63 -18.27
N ALA A 40 -17.81 -4.33 -17.51
CA ALA A 40 -16.52 -5.02 -17.60
C ALA A 40 -16.51 -6.35 -16.83
N ILE A 41 -17.49 -6.63 -15.96
CA ILE A 41 -17.57 -7.89 -15.20
C ILE A 41 -17.60 -9.10 -16.16
N ASP A 42 -18.48 -9.06 -17.16
CA ASP A 42 -18.65 -10.18 -18.08
C ASP A 42 -17.46 -10.36 -19.04
N GLN A 43 -16.54 -9.40 -19.07
CA GLN A 43 -15.31 -9.45 -19.88
C GLN A 43 -14.14 -10.09 -19.14
N LEU A 44 -14.28 -10.36 -17.83
CA LEU A 44 -13.23 -10.99 -17.04
C LEU A 44 -13.18 -12.51 -17.33
N PRO A 45 -11.99 -13.07 -17.54
CA PRO A 45 -11.83 -14.46 -18.00
C PRO A 45 -12.23 -15.49 -16.93
N ALA A 46 -12.11 -15.14 -15.65
CA ALA A 46 -12.34 -16.06 -14.54
C ALA A 46 -13.40 -15.58 -13.55
N ASP A 47 -14.19 -16.52 -13.01
CA ASP A 47 -15.30 -16.20 -12.10
C ASP A 47 -14.83 -15.64 -10.76
N TYR A 48 -13.66 -16.05 -10.26
CA TYR A 48 -13.10 -15.48 -9.02
C TYR A 48 -12.78 -13.98 -9.17
N MET A 49 -12.24 -13.58 -10.34
CA MET A 49 -11.99 -12.16 -10.65
C MET A 49 -13.30 -11.37 -10.72
N LYS A 50 -14.37 -11.95 -11.27
CA LYS A 50 -15.70 -11.31 -11.30
C LYS A 50 -16.22 -11.03 -9.89
N VAL A 51 -16.01 -11.95 -8.95
CA VAL A 51 -16.39 -11.78 -7.54
C VAL A 51 -15.59 -10.63 -6.92
N LEU A 52 -14.26 -10.64 -7.07
CA LEU A 52 -13.40 -9.59 -6.52
C LEU A 52 -13.71 -8.21 -7.12
N TYR A 53 -13.83 -8.13 -8.45
CA TYR A 53 -14.15 -6.88 -9.15
C TYR A 53 -15.53 -6.34 -8.74
N ARG A 54 -16.54 -7.21 -8.57
CA ARG A 54 -17.85 -6.80 -8.08
C ARG A 54 -17.78 -6.26 -6.64
N ALA A 55 -16.97 -6.87 -5.78
CA ALA A 55 -16.75 -6.39 -4.42
C ALA A 55 -16.10 -4.99 -4.41
N LEU A 56 -15.09 -4.78 -5.26
CA LEU A 56 -14.45 -3.47 -5.45
C LEU A 56 -15.44 -2.41 -5.96
N LEU A 57 -16.21 -2.72 -7.01
CA LEU A 57 -17.23 -1.79 -7.54
C LEU A 57 -18.30 -1.43 -6.50
N ASN A 58 -18.74 -2.41 -5.71
CA ASN A 58 -19.68 -2.15 -4.62
C ASN A 58 -19.08 -1.23 -3.55
N LEU A 59 -17.80 -1.41 -3.21
CA LEU A 59 -17.10 -0.54 -2.26
C LEU A 59 -16.95 0.90 -2.80
N PHE A 60 -16.63 1.05 -4.09
CA PHE A 60 -16.61 2.37 -4.73
C PHE A 60 -17.98 3.03 -4.72
N ASN A 61 -19.05 2.29 -5.05
CA ASN A 61 -20.41 2.81 -5.03
C ASN A 61 -20.88 3.19 -3.61
N GLU A 62 -20.54 2.38 -2.60
CA GLU A 62 -20.79 2.72 -1.19
C GLU A 62 -20.12 4.05 -0.83
N THR A 63 -18.84 4.18 -1.15
CA THR A 63 -18.05 5.38 -0.86
C THR A 63 -18.59 6.61 -1.59
N GLU A 64 -18.92 6.49 -2.87
CA GLU A 64 -19.47 7.58 -3.68
C GLU A 64 -20.83 8.05 -3.15
N ASN A 65 -21.71 7.11 -2.77
CA ASN A 65 -23.00 7.45 -2.17
C ASN A 65 -22.84 8.17 -0.84
N ASP A 66 -21.95 7.70 0.04
CA ASP A 66 -21.76 8.29 1.36
C ASP A 66 -21.08 9.65 1.28
N MET A 67 -20.05 9.80 0.44
CA MET A 67 -19.41 11.08 0.20
C MET A 67 -20.33 12.06 -0.51
N GLY A 68 -21.17 11.58 -1.43
CA GLY A 68 -22.17 12.40 -2.13
C GLY A 68 -23.20 13.03 -1.18
N LYS A 69 -23.70 12.28 -0.20
CA LYS A 69 -24.61 12.80 0.84
C LYS A 69 -23.98 13.91 1.69
N GLN A 70 -22.66 13.89 1.83
CA GLN A 70 -21.89 14.89 2.58
C GLN A 70 -21.44 16.08 1.71
N GLY A 71 -21.74 16.08 0.41
CA GLY A 71 -21.22 17.09 -0.53
C GLY A 71 -19.72 16.97 -0.82
N ARG A 72 -19.13 15.79 -0.56
CA ARG A 72 -17.68 15.50 -0.69
C ARG A 72 -17.36 14.52 -1.81
N SER A 73 -18.13 14.50 -2.89
CA SER A 73 -17.94 13.55 -4.03
C SER A 73 -16.52 13.56 -4.64
N TYR A 74 -15.77 14.65 -4.49
CA TYR A 74 -14.36 14.70 -4.87
C TYR A 74 -13.52 13.65 -4.13
N ALA A 75 -13.79 13.37 -2.85
CA ALA A 75 -13.05 12.41 -2.05
C ALA A 75 -13.16 10.98 -2.61
N SER A 76 -14.37 10.57 -3.01
CA SER A 76 -14.58 9.29 -3.69
C SER A 76 -13.89 9.22 -5.06
N TYR A 77 -13.76 10.35 -5.76
CA TYR A 77 -13.02 10.42 -7.02
C TYR A 77 -11.52 10.21 -6.79
N TYR A 78 -10.90 10.95 -5.86
CA TYR A 78 -9.47 10.77 -5.55
C TYR A 78 -9.15 9.34 -5.15
N LEU A 79 -9.92 8.76 -4.23
CA LEU A 79 -9.68 7.40 -3.77
C LEU A 79 -9.77 6.37 -4.90
N LYS A 80 -10.71 6.55 -5.83
CA LYS A 80 -10.85 5.69 -7.01
C LYS A 80 -9.64 5.81 -7.94
N GLU A 81 -9.12 7.02 -8.14
CA GLU A 81 -7.93 7.25 -8.97
C GLU A 81 -6.66 6.70 -8.30
N GLU A 82 -6.47 6.91 -7.00
CA GLU A 82 -5.36 6.30 -6.24
C GLU A 82 -5.37 4.77 -6.34
N PHE A 83 -6.55 4.15 -6.28
CA PHE A 83 -6.68 2.70 -6.44
C PHE A 83 -6.30 2.23 -7.86
N LYS A 84 -6.60 3.03 -8.89
CA LYS A 84 -6.17 2.72 -10.26
C LYS A 84 -4.66 2.84 -10.42
N GLU A 85 -4.03 3.88 -9.85
CA GLU A 85 -2.57 3.99 -9.86
C GLU A 85 -1.91 2.80 -9.18
N LEU A 86 -2.44 2.35 -8.02
CA LEU A 86 -1.99 1.14 -7.35
C LEU A 86 -2.02 -0.08 -8.27
N VAL A 87 -3.14 -0.29 -8.95
CA VAL A 87 -3.34 -1.44 -9.85
C VAL A 87 -2.44 -1.37 -11.09
N ARG A 88 -2.13 -0.18 -11.60
CA ARG A 88 -1.11 -0.01 -12.65
C ARG A 88 0.28 -0.39 -12.16
N GLY A 89 0.60 -0.03 -10.91
CA GLY A 89 1.85 -0.42 -10.27
C GLY A 89 1.98 -1.94 -10.13
N TYR A 90 0.93 -2.60 -9.63
CA TYR A 90 0.89 -4.07 -9.54
C TYR A 90 0.99 -4.74 -10.91
N HIS A 91 0.36 -4.18 -11.95
CA HIS A 91 0.52 -4.69 -13.31
C HIS A 91 1.98 -4.59 -13.79
N ALA A 92 2.69 -3.50 -13.49
CA ALA A 92 4.08 -3.33 -13.87
C ALA A 92 4.98 -4.37 -13.15
N GLU A 93 4.73 -4.62 -11.86
CA GLU A 93 5.43 -5.68 -11.11
C GLU A 93 5.14 -7.07 -11.67
N ALA A 94 3.88 -7.38 -11.96
CA ALA A 94 3.51 -8.65 -12.59
C ALA A 94 4.15 -8.82 -13.98
N GLU A 95 4.29 -7.75 -14.75
CA GLU A 95 5.00 -7.78 -16.04
C GLU A 95 6.51 -8.04 -15.87
N TRP A 96 7.12 -7.48 -14.83
CA TRP A 96 8.51 -7.77 -14.49
C TRP A 96 8.68 -9.23 -14.07
N ALA A 97 7.78 -9.74 -13.23
CA ALA A 97 7.78 -11.13 -12.79
C ALA A 97 7.60 -12.11 -13.96
N ASP A 98 6.59 -11.91 -14.83
CA ASP A 98 6.31 -12.77 -15.99
C ASP A 98 7.50 -12.88 -16.95
N LYS A 99 8.25 -11.78 -17.12
CA LYS A 99 9.43 -11.73 -17.98
C LYS A 99 10.74 -12.07 -17.26
N CYS A 100 10.70 -12.32 -15.96
CA CYS A 100 11.87 -12.33 -15.08
C CYS A 100 12.83 -11.16 -15.32
N HIS A 101 12.25 -9.98 -15.53
CA HIS A 101 12.98 -8.75 -15.70
C HIS A 101 13.29 -8.14 -14.34
N VAL A 102 14.57 -8.00 -14.03
CA VAL A 102 15.03 -7.22 -12.87
C VAL A 102 15.28 -5.78 -13.33
N PRO A 103 14.43 -4.81 -12.96
CA PRO A 103 14.63 -3.40 -13.32
C PRO A 103 15.82 -2.79 -12.57
N THR A 104 16.09 -1.51 -12.81
CA THR A 104 17.00 -0.75 -11.95
C THR A 104 16.36 -0.51 -10.58
N PHE A 105 17.13 -0.43 -9.51
CA PHE A 105 16.64 -0.09 -8.17
C PHE A 105 15.85 1.23 -8.17
N ASP A 106 16.31 2.25 -8.89
CA ASP A 106 15.61 3.54 -8.98
C ASP A 106 14.24 3.44 -9.69
N GLU A 107 14.11 2.54 -10.66
CA GLU A 107 12.86 2.25 -11.36
C GLU A 107 11.93 1.40 -10.49
N TYR A 108 12.48 0.37 -9.85
CA TYR A 108 11.76 -0.47 -8.90
C TYR A 108 11.16 0.36 -7.77
N VAL A 109 11.98 1.16 -7.07
CA VAL A 109 11.51 1.99 -5.95
C VAL A 109 10.45 2.97 -6.42
N ARG A 110 10.58 3.56 -7.61
CA ARG A 110 9.56 4.48 -8.13
C ARG A 110 8.19 3.82 -8.29
N ASN A 111 8.13 2.58 -8.76
CA ASN A 111 6.89 1.80 -8.80
C ASN A 111 6.45 1.37 -7.39
N GLY A 112 7.42 0.92 -6.59
CA GLY A 112 7.29 0.50 -5.20
C GLY A 112 6.65 1.54 -4.28
N LEU A 113 6.90 2.84 -4.52
CA LEU A 113 6.23 3.90 -3.77
C LEU A 113 4.71 3.83 -3.95
N THR A 114 4.24 3.48 -5.15
CA THR A 114 2.80 3.34 -5.45
C THR A 114 2.28 2.01 -4.91
N THR A 115 3.00 0.91 -5.12
CA THR A 115 2.57 -0.45 -4.73
C THR A 115 2.69 -0.75 -3.24
N SER A 116 3.34 0.12 -2.46
CA SER A 116 3.20 0.14 -0.99
C SER A 116 1.75 0.34 -0.50
N ALA A 117 0.83 0.73 -1.39
CA ALA A 117 -0.60 0.99 -1.16
C ALA A 117 -0.93 2.15 -0.19
N TYR A 118 0.08 2.79 0.40
CA TYR A 118 -0.10 3.91 1.35
C TYR A 118 -0.98 5.04 0.80
N GLY A 119 -0.91 5.34 -0.51
CA GLY A 119 -1.76 6.34 -1.16
C GLY A 119 -3.26 6.03 -1.01
N VAL A 120 -3.65 4.78 -1.28
CA VAL A 120 -5.04 4.30 -1.09
C VAL A 120 -5.44 4.32 0.38
N VAL A 121 -4.55 3.88 1.28
CA VAL A 121 -4.84 3.85 2.73
C VAL A 121 -5.05 5.26 3.27
N MET A 122 -4.25 6.22 2.84
CA MET A 122 -4.36 7.62 3.24
C MET A 122 -5.62 8.27 2.67
N ALA A 123 -5.89 8.10 1.38
CA ALA A 123 -7.12 8.59 0.76
C ALA A 123 -8.37 7.98 1.44
N ALA A 124 -8.36 6.69 1.77
CA ALA A 124 -9.45 6.04 2.49
C ALA A 124 -9.59 6.53 3.93
N SER A 125 -8.49 6.94 4.57
CA SER A 125 -8.49 7.49 5.93
C SER A 125 -9.16 8.87 5.97
N PHE A 126 -8.87 9.72 4.98
CA PHE A 126 -9.41 11.07 4.88
C PHE A 126 -10.93 11.11 4.70
N LEU A 127 -11.56 10.00 4.26
CA LEU A 127 -13.01 9.88 4.20
C LEU A 127 -13.68 10.14 5.56
N GLY A 128 -13.08 9.62 6.64
CA GLY A 128 -13.61 9.72 8.01
C GLY A 128 -12.99 10.85 8.85
N MET A 129 -12.27 11.77 8.22
CA MET A 129 -11.63 12.92 8.87
C MET A 129 -12.19 14.24 8.31
N GLU A 130 -13.51 14.34 8.10
CA GLU A 130 -14.15 15.47 7.41
C GLU A 130 -13.85 16.85 8.01
N GLU A 131 -13.55 16.93 9.31
CA GLU A 131 -13.25 18.18 10.00
C GLU A 131 -11.86 18.75 9.63
N VAL A 132 -10.97 17.93 9.08
CA VAL A 132 -9.57 18.28 8.82
C VAL A 132 -9.16 18.02 7.36
N ALA A 133 -9.76 17.03 6.70
CA ALA A 133 -9.43 16.63 5.33
C ALA A 133 -10.50 17.09 4.34
N GLY A 134 -10.25 18.23 3.70
CA GLY A 134 -11.01 18.77 2.58
C GLY A 134 -10.32 18.52 1.24
N GLY A 135 -10.80 19.20 0.19
CA GLY A 135 -10.24 19.06 -1.17
C GLY A 135 -8.78 19.48 -1.28
N GLU A 136 -8.36 20.49 -0.50
CA GLU A 136 -6.97 20.96 -0.46
C GLU A 136 -6.03 19.86 0.09
N GLU A 137 -6.47 19.10 1.09
CA GLU A 137 -5.70 18.01 1.67
C GLU A 137 -5.59 16.80 0.73
N TYR A 138 -6.63 16.52 -0.07
CA TYR A 138 -6.52 15.50 -1.14
C TYR A 138 -5.56 15.94 -2.25
N GLU A 139 -5.55 17.22 -2.64
CA GLU A 139 -4.58 17.76 -3.59
C GLU A 139 -3.16 17.76 -3.01
N TRP A 140 -3.01 18.07 -1.71
CA TRP A 140 -1.74 17.93 -1.01
C TRP A 140 -1.25 16.47 -1.05
N LEU A 141 -2.10 15.49 -0.73
CA LEU A 141 -1.75 14.07 -0.79
C LEU A 141 -1.32 13.67 -2.22
N LYS A 142 -2.10 14.06 -3.23
CA LYS A 142 -1.82 13.80 -4.65
C LYS A 142 -0.52 14.45 -5.14
N SER A 143 -0.12 15.58 -4.57
CA SER A 143 1.17 16.22 -4.91
C SER A 143 2.38 15.38 -4.51
N ASN A 144 2.16 14.30 -3.76
CA ASN A 144 3.16 13.36 -3.26
C ASN A 144 4.32 14.08 -2.54
N PRO A 145 4.01 14.76 -1.42
CA PRO A 145 4.98 15.55 -0.67
C PRO A 145 6.02 14.65 -0.01
N LYS A 146 7.08 15.27 0.50
CA LYS A 146 8.26 14.57 1.02
C LYS A 146 7.90 13.51 2.07
N ILE A 147 7.06 13.84 3.05
CA ILE A 147 6.56 12.90 4.06
C ILE A 147 5.85 11.67 3.46
N ILE A 148 5.02 11.86 2.43
CA ILE A 148 4.28 10.75 1.80
C ILE A 148 5.25 9.83 1.05
N LYS A 149 6.16 10.39 0.26
CA LYS A 149 7.23 9.62 -0.40
C LYS A 149 8.06 8.82 0.61
N ALA A 150 8.38 9.45 1.74
CA ALA A 150 9.18 8.83 2.79
C ALA A 150 8.46 7.62 3.41
N GLY A 151 7.18 7.75 3.80
CA GLY A 151 6.46 6.61 4.36
C GLY A 151 6.16 5.51 3.34
N ASN A 152 5.87 5.85 2.09
CA ASN A 152 5.74 4.86 1.02
C ASN A 152 7.03 4.06 0.81
N MET A 153 8.19 4.74 0.88
CA MET A 153 9.49 4.10 0.73
C MET A 153 9.78 3.15 1.89
N ILE A 154 9.52 3.57 3.13
CA ILE A 154 9.63 2.71 4.32
C ILE A 154 8.72 1.49 4.18
N GLY A 155 7.45 1.70 3.80
CA GLY A 155 6.49 0.62 3.58
C GLY A 155 6.96 -0.43 2.57
N ARG A 156 7.52 0.02 1.44
CA ARG A 156 8.05 -0.86 0.38
C ARG A 156 9.30 -1.61 0.82
N LEU A 157 10.32 -0.88 1.28
CA LEU A 157 11.64 -1.45 1.55
C LEU A 157 11.63 -2.34 2.79
N MET A 158 10.87 -1.99 3.84
CA MET A 158 10.71 -2.88 4.99
C MET A 158 9.98 -4.17 4.61
N ASN A 159 8.96 -4.08 3.72
CA ASN A 159 8.31 -5.28 3.22
C ASN A 159 9.31 -6.15 2.44
N ASP A 160 10.04 -5.58 1.47
CA ASP A 160 11.06 -6.32 0.69
C ASP A 160 12.05 -7.04 1.59
N LEU A 161 12.52 -6.40 2.66
CA LEU A 161 13.48 -6.99 3.59
C LEU A 161 12.87 -8.16 4.38
N ALA A 162 11.65 -7.99 4.87
CA ALA A 162 10.97 -8.98 5.69
C ALA A 162 10.47 -10.19 4.88
N SER A 163 10.03 -9.98 3.63
CA SER A 163 9.56 -11.05 2.74
C SER A 163 10.68 -11.69 1.92
N HIS A 164 11.88 -11.09 1.88
CA HIS A 164 12.99 -11.48 1.01
C HIS A 164 13.26 -12.99 0.95
N GLU A 165 13.42 -13.63 2.12
CA GLU A 165 13.75 -15.06 2.15
C GLU A 165 12.63 -15.94 1.55
N ASP A 166 11.38 -15.56 1.75
CA ASP A 166 10.23 -16.30 1.25
C ASP A 166 9.97 -16.02 -0.24
N GLU A 167 10.14 -14.79 -0.68
CA GLU A 167 10.12 -14.41 -2.11
C GLU A 167 11.17 -15.18 -2.91
N GLN A 168 12.41 -15.26 -2.39
CA GLN A 168 13.47 -16.05 -3.02
C GLN A 168 13.14 -17.55 -3.07
N LYS A 169 12.44 -18.10 -2.07
CA LYS A 169 11.98 -19.51 -2.10
C LYS A 169 10.86 -19.73 -3.13
N ARG A 170 10.00 -18.73 -3.38
CA ARG A 170 8.97 -18.77 -4.44
C ARG A 170 9.57 -18.66 -5.84
N GLY A 171 10.78 -18.11 -5.94
CA GLY A 171 11.51 -17.91 -7.19
C GLY A 171 11.24 -16.54 -7.80
N ASP A 172 10.87 -15.56 -6.98
CA ASP A 172 10.57 -14.21 -7.43
C ASP A 172 11.83 -13.57 -8.01
N CYS A 173 11.70 -13.07 -9.24
CA CYS A 173 12.84 -12.63 -10.03
C CYS A 173 13.35 -11.24 -9.60
N ALA A 174 12.52 -10.40 -8.96
CA ALA A 174 12.87 -9.03 -8.61
C ALA A 174 12.20 -8.54 -7.32
N SER A 175 12.99 -8.29 -6.28
CA SER A 175 12.65 -7.42 -5.14
C SER A 175 13.54 -6.18 -5.10
N GLY A 176 13.36 -5.29 -4.12
CA GLY A 176 14.29 -4.20 -3.85
C GLY A 176 15.73 -4.67 -3.64
N VAL A 177 15.94 -5.84 -3.02
CA VAL A 177 17.27 -6.42 -2.78
C VAL A 177 17.93 -6.83 -4.11
N GLU A 178 17.25 -7.61 -4.95
CA GLU A 178 17.76 -8.03 -6.27
C GLU A 178 18.06 -6.84 -7.16
N CYS A 179 17.16 -5.85 -7.19
CA CYS A 179 17.33 -4.65 -8.00
C CYS A 179 18.55 -3.84 -7.54
N TYR A 180 18.77 -3.73 -6.22
CA TYR A 180 19.93 -3.04 -5.66
C TYR A 180 21.23 -3.76 -5.98
N MET A 181 21.28 -5.08 -5.76
CA MET A 181 22.43 -5.92 -6.08
C MET A 181 22.82 -5.77 -7.55
N LYS A 182 21.83 -5.86 -8.46
CA LYS A 182 22.05 -5.77 -9.90
C LYS A 182 22.54 -4.39 -10.33
N GLN A 183 21.97 -3.31 -9.79
CA GLN A 183 22.33 -1.95 -10.20
C GLN A 183 23.75 -1.55 -9.72
N TYR A 184 24.11 -1.93 -8.49
CA TYR A 184 25.36 -1.48 -7.86
C TYR A 184 26.47 -2.52 -7.85
N ASP A 185 26.22 -3.72 -8.39
CA ASP A 185 27.17 -4.85 -8.42
C ASP A 185 27.72 -5.19 -7.02
N VAL A 186 26.81 -5.35 -6.06
CA VAL A 186 27.11 -5.63 -4.66
C VAL A 186 26.52 -6.96 -4.20
N SER A 187 27.10 -7.55 -3.14
CA SER A 187 26.54 -8.74 -2.49
C SER A 187 25.18 -8.45 -1.85
N GLU A 188 24.34 -9.46 -1.73
CA GLU A 188 23.06 -9.44 -1.00
C GLU A 188 23.15 -8.80 0.39
N LYS A 189 24.08 -9.27 1.23
CA LYS A 189 24.32 -8.69 2.56
C LYS A 189 24.54 -7.17 2.50
N LYS A 190 25.27 -6.70 1.48
CA LYS A 190 25.58 -5.29 1.30
C LYS A 190 24.35 -4.51 0.82
N ALA A 191 23.53 -5.11 -0.05
CA ALA A 191 22.26 -4.52 -0.46
C ALA A 191 21.31 -4.35 0.74
N ILE A 192 21.12 -5.41 1.53
CA ILE A 192 20.30 -5.38 2.77
C ILE A 192 20.81 -4.28 3.72
N GLU A 193 22.12 -4.23 4.00
CA GLU A 193 22.71 -3.19 4.86
C GLU A 193 22.48 -1.77 4.35
N GLU A 194 22.49 -1.55 3.03
CA GLU A 194 22.23 -0.22 2.46
C GLU A 194 20.74 0.13 2.46
N ILE A 195 19.85 -0.82 2.16
CA ILE A 195 18.40 -0.63 2.22
C ILE A 195 17.96 -0.30 3.65
N GLN A 196 18.43 -1.05 4.67
CA GLN A 196 18.17 -0.74 6.08
C GLN A 196 18.64 0.67 6.48
N LYS A 197 19.77 1.13 5.94
CA LYS A 197 20.23 2.52 6.15
C LYS A 197 19.33 3.54 5.48
N MET A 198 18.75 3.22 4.32
CA MET A 198 17.77 4.08 3.67
C MET A 198 16.55 4.24 4.57
N ASP A 199 15.95 3.17 5.06
CA ASP A 199 14.77 3.23 5.94
C ASP A 199 15.00 4.10 7.18
N VAL A 200 16.13 3.89 7.88
CA VAL A 200 16.49 4.70 9.04
C VAL A 200 16.71 6.18 8.68
N ASN A 201 17.27 6.46 7.52
CA ASN A 201 17.50 7.84 7.09
C ASN A 201 16.20 8.54 6.67
N VAL A 202 15.27 7.81 6.06
CA VAL A 202 14.01 8.35 5.53
C VAL A 202 13.07 8.78 6.64
N TRP A 203 13.15 8.18 7.82
CA TRP A 203 12.50 8.69 9.03
C TRP A 203 12.86 10.14 9.36
N LYS A 204 14.06 10.62 8.97
CA LYS A 204 14.45 12.03 9.18
C LYS A 204 13.60 12.97 8.34
N ASP A 205 13.20 12.56 7.14
CA ASP A 205 12.35 13.36 6.26
C ASP A 205 10.94 13.49 6.83
N ILE A 206 10.40 12.41 7.41
CA ILE A 206 9.12 12.42 8.14
C ILE A 206 9.19 13.36 9.34
N ASN A 207 10.26 13.28 10.13
CA ASN A 207 10.46 14.14 11.29
C ASN A 207 10.58 15.62 10.89
N GLU A 208 11.28 15.91 9.79
CA GLU A 208 11.43 17.27 9.26
C GLU A 208 10.10 17.87 8.85
N ASP A 209 9.27 17.14 8.09
CA ASP A 209 7.97 17.61 7.63
C ASP A 209 6.95 17.81 8.77
N CYS A 210 7.20 17.22 9.95
CA CYS A 210 6.42 17.44 11.16
C CYS A 210 6.85 18.69 11.95
N MET A 211 7.94 19.37 11.57
CA MET A 211 8.38 20.61 12.22
C MET A 211 7.55 21.81 11.74
N ARG A 212 7.34 22.81 12.63
CA ARG A 212 6.56 24.01 12.30
C ARG A 212 7.39 25.02 11.52
N PRO A 213 6.80 25.74 10.53
CA PRO A 213 5.43 25.62 10.05
C PRO A 213 5.22 24.36 9.20
N THR A 214 4.05 23.72 9.32
CA THR A 214 3.74 22.48 8.58
C THR A 214 3.01 22.76 7.28
N ASN A 215 3.24 21.92 6.27
CA ASN A 215 2.60 22.02 4.94
C ASN A 215 1.19 21.41 4.89
N ALA A 216 0.76 20.73 5.94
CA ALA A 216 -0.58 20.17 6.12
C ALA A 216 -1.01 20.27 7.59
N PRO A 217 -2.31 20.08 7.90
CA PRO A 217 -2.78 20.01 9.27
C PRO A 217 -2.03 18.94 10.08
N MET A 218 -1.57 19.31 11.28
CA MET A 218 -0.79 18.42 12.16
C MET A 218 -1.50 17.09 12.46
N LEU A 219 -2.84 17.09 12.54
CA LEU A 219 -3.62 15.88 12.75
C LEU A 219 -3.47 14.86 11.59
N LEU A 220 -3.35 15.33 10.35
CA LEU A 220 -3.13 14.46 9.18
C LEU A 220 -1.69 13.94 9.14
N LEU A 221 -0.72 14.80 9.47
CA LEU A 221 0.68 14.39 9.59
C LEU A 221 0.85 13.33 10.69
N GLN A 222 0.23 13.52 11.85
CA GLN A 222 0.26 12.55 12.94
C GLN A 222 -0.42 11.23 12.57
N HIS A 223 -1.55 11.28 11.84
CA HIS A 223 -2.20 10.09 11.30
C HIS A 223 -1.26 9.32 10.36
N PHE A 224 -0.60 10.02 9.44
CA PHE A 224 0.38 9.41 8.54
C PHE A 224 1.56 8.80 9.29
N VAL A 225 2.15 9.52 10.25
CA VAL A 225 3.25 9.00 11.09
C VAL A 225 2.82 7.72 11.83
N ASN A 226 1.57 7.66 12.31
CA ASN A 226 1.06 6.45 12.96
C ASN A 226 0.91 5.29 11.97
N LEU A 227 0.55 5.54 10.70
CA LEU A 227 0.55 4.51 9.67
C LEU A 227 1.96 3.95 9.44
N VAL A 228 2.98 4.82 9.34
CA VAL A 228 4.38 4.38 9.20
C VAL A 228 4.84 3.58 10.42
N ARG A 229 4.44 3.99 11.64
CA ARG A 229 4.72 3.21 12.86
C ARG A 229 4.04 1.84 12.87
N VAL A 230 2.87 1.70 12.25
CA VAL A 230 2.23 0.38 12.10
C VAL A 230 3.09 -0.53 11.24
N THR A 231 3.72 -0.01 10.19
CA THR A 231 4.71 -0.77 9.40
C THR A 231 5.89 -1.23 10.24
N ASP A 232 6.45 -0.38 11.12
CA ASP A 232 7.52 -0.81 12.04
C ASP A 232 7.09 -1.97 12.96
N VAL A 233 5.84 -1.95 13.44
CA VAL A 233 5.29 -3.00 14.31
C VAL A 233 4.99 -4.28 13.53
N ILE A 234 4.49 -4.17 12.30
CA ILE A 234 4.17 -5.32 11.45
C ILE A 234 5.45 -6.06 11.05
N TYR A 235 6.51 -5.31 10.70
CA TYR A 235 7.79 -5.85 10.26
C TYR A 235 8.84 -5.91 11.39
N GLU A 236 8.38 -5.91 12.65
CA GLU A 236 9.28 -6.01 13.79
C GLU A 236 10.03 -7.35 13.75
N ASN A 237 11.34 -7.32 14.02
CA ASN A 237 12.23 -8.49 13.96
C ASN A 237 12.40 -9.12 12.56
N ASP A 238 12.23 -8.33 11.49
CA ASP A 238 12.36 -8.77 10.10
C ASP A 238 11.32 -9.85 9.71
N ASP A 239 10.17 -9.91 10.41
CA ASP A 239 9.07 -10.85 10.13
C ASP A 239 7.92 -10.17 9.38
N ASP A 240 7.30 -10.83 8.39
CA ASP A 240 6.02 -10.37 7.83
C ASP A 240 4.84 -10.81 8.71
N SER A 241 4.55 -10.01 9.75
CA SER A 241 3.46 -10.31 10.67
C SER A 241 2.07 -10.00 10.11
N TYR A 242 1.95 -9.44 8.89
CA TYR A 242 0.67 -9.30 8.21
C TYR A 242 0.26 -10.62 7.56
N THR A 243 1.19 -11.25 6.83
CA THR A 243 0.98 -12.55 6.17
C THR A 243 1.01 -13.70 7.18
N ILE A 244 1.96 -13.69 8.11
CA ILE A 244 2.12 -14.71 9.16
C ILE A 244 1.81 -14.04 10.51
N PRO A 245 0.54 -14.04 10.98
CA PRO A 245 0.09 -13.16 12.07
C PRO A 245 0.51 -13.61 13.48
N LEU A 246 1.66 -14.27 13.61
CA LEU A 246 2.24 -14.69 14.88
C LEU A 246 2.68 -13.48 15.71
N GLY A 247 3.38 -12.51 15.09
CA GLY A 247 3.85 -11.30 15.76
C GLY A 247 2.71 -10.37 16.21
N LEU A 248 1.59 -10.33 15.47
CA LEU A 248 0.44 -9.47 15.80
C LEU A 248 -0.57 -10.10 16.76
N LYS A 249 -0.50 -11.41 17.00
CA LYS A 249 -1.51 -12.14 17.79
C LYS A 249 -1.69 -11.55 19.19
N ASP A 250 -0.58 -11.28 19.87
CA ASP A 250 -0.60 -10.78 21.25
C ASP A 250 -1.10 -9.33 21.29
N TYR A 251 -0.72 -8.49 20.33
CA TYR A 251 -1.27 -7.14 20.18
C TYR A 251 -2.79 -7.16 19.97
N VAL A 252 -3.30 -8.05 19.12
CA VAL A 252 -4.76 -8.19 18.90
C VAL A 252 -5.47 -8.64 20.16
N ALA A 253 -4.91 -9.61 20.90
CA ALA A 253 -5.48 -10.07 22.16
C ALA A 253 -5.55 -8.95 23.19
N LEU A 254 -4.44 -8.23 23.40
CA LEU A 254 -4.35 -7.13 24.38
C LEU A 254 -5.28 -5.96 24.03
N LEU A 255 -5.46 -5.64 22.74
CA LEU A 255 -6.25 -4.48 22.31
C LEU A 255 -7.76 -4.77 22.21
N TYR A 256 -8.15 -6.01 21.87
CA TYR A 256 -9.53 -6.30 21.49
C TYR A 256 -10.19 -7.46 22.26
N ILE A 257 -9.44 -8.22 23.05
CA ILE A 257 -9.95 -9.39 23.79
C ILE A 257 -9.80 -9.21 25.30
N GLU A 258 -8.60 -8.84 25.74
CA GLU A 258 -8.27 -8.71 27.16
C GLU A 258 -8.77 -7.39 27.74
N GLN A 259 -9.23 -7.43 28.99
CA GLN A 259 -9.60 -6.22 29.73
C GLN A 259 -8.43 -5.80 30.61
N LEU A 260 -8.17 -4.49 30.65
CA LEU A 260 -7.20 -3.95 31.61
C LEU A 260 -7.67 -4.28 33.03
N PRO A 261 -6.81 -4.86 33.87
CA PRO A 261 -7.17 -5.12 35.25
C PRO A 261 -7.46 -3.79 35.94
N LEU A 262 -8.66 -3.67 36.50
CA LEU A 262 -8.99 -2.57 37.39
C LEU A 262 -8.32 -2.87 38.73
N TYR A 263 -7.34 -2.05 39.10
CA TYR A 263 -6.80 -2.07 40.45
C TYR A 263 -7.85 -1.47 41.41
N GLU A 264 -8.30 -2.26 42.39
CA GLU A 264 -9.13 -1.80 43.51
C GLU A 264 -8.32 -0.99 44.54
#